data_AF-E4Y4P1-F1
#
_entry.id   AF-E4Y4P1-F1
#
_cell.length_a   1.000
_cell.length_b   1.000
_cell.length_c   1.000
_cell.angle_alpha   90.00
_cell.angle_beta   90.00
_cell.angle_gamma   90.00
#
_symmetry.space_group_name_H-M   'P 1'
#
loop_
_entity.id
_entity.type
_entity.pdbx_description
1 polymer ?
#
loop_
_entity_poly.entity_id
_entity_poly.type
_entity_poly.pdbx_seq_one_letter_code
_entity_poly.pdbx_strand_id
1 'polypeptide(L)'
;MRQFSPQYCVDLSRERKASYAWKEKLEKYLVPAPDCDEPSLQTANKLLKLSEKLQLHPIEVGDLHERVERAEEWIEKLKKIFIKKGCAWSLKEVLLPRTPENASLTVKDIKERKKRNKSTDDDIDADDITDDMLIDRTARKGPCKLQTMEKQELEAIKNIRADNKKKLECENSTYCSCQRVAKSTMFPCDLCGEWYHTLCHRRSLQKVELCIRCVRSRRPNLNQVYPLLTELASIGLHFEESEYLQSLIERVISWQTNYKCLISNLSRNSERNLARATNLYLEGLLLEVSCDDQTFLYEAIKEKWPDIFMHEPPEGAFICDETKTPNRKRRDKDADLPRRLQNPRKKNKGTRAQIEPESDNEDDDEDVEDDGPCAAGQCKRPDGNKVEWVYCERCAKWYHMFCLNVNPKDVRDDPDFVCSNCQIIHAAS
;
A
#
# COMPACT_ATOMS: atom_id res chain seq x y z
N MET A 1 -62.59 -7.21 25.20
CA MET A 1 -61.33 -6.49 25.44
C MET A 1 -60.37 -7.45 26.12
N ARG A 2 -59.22 -7.76 25.52
CA ARG A 2 -58.18 -8.54 26.24
C ARG A 2 -57.61 -7.62 27.32
N GLN A 3 -57.89 -7.89 28.59
CA GLN A 3 -57.27 -7.18 29.70
C GLN A 3 -55.80 -7.65 29.78
N PHE A 4 -54.88 -6.71 29.62
CA PHE A 4 -53.46 -6.99 29.83
C PHE A 4 -53.20 -7.24 31.32
N SER A 5 -52.26 -8.14 31.63
CA SER A 5 -51.94 -8.41 33.04
C SER A 5 -51.28 -7.18 33.69
N PRO A 6 -51.46 -6.96 35.01
CA PRO A 6 -50.76 -5.89 35.73
C PRO A 6 -49.24 -5.94 35.54
N GLN A 7 -48.67 -7.14 35.47
CA GLN A 7 -47.24 -7.36 35.23
C GLN A 7 -46.81 -6.83 33.86
N TYR A 8 -47.59 -7.09 32.82
CA TYR A 8 -47.33 -6.59 31.47
C TYR A 8 -47.29 -5.05 31.41
N CYS A 9 -48.17 -4.37 32.15
CA CYS A 9 -48.16 -2.91 32.24
C CYS A 9 -46.90 -2.36 32.94
N VAL A 10 -46.40 -3.06 33.97
CA VAL A 10 -45.17 -2.69 34.69
C VAL A 10 -43.94 -2.87 33.80
N ASP A 11 -43.85 -4.00 33.09
CA ASP A 11 -42.75 -4.28 32.17
C ASP A 11 -42.69 -3.28 31.01
N LEU A 12 -43.83 -2.95 30.40
CA LEU A 12 -43.93 -1.88 29.39
C LEU A 12 -43.51 -0.51 29.92
N SER A 13 -43.88 -0.18 31.16
CA SER A 13 -43.48 1.09 31.78
C SER A 13 -41.96 1.17 31.99
N ARG A 14 -41.35 0.06 32.45
CA ARG A 14 -39.90 -0.04 32.61
C ARG A 14 -39.19 0.11 31.26
N GLU A 15 -39.69 -0.56 30.24
CA GLU A 15 -39.13 -0.51 28.89
C GLU A 15 -39.21 0.90 28.30
N ARG A 16 -40.36 1.57 28.42
CA ARG A 16 -40.52 2.96 27.99
C ARG A 16 -39.55 3.91 28.69
N LYS A 17 -39.31 3.72 30.00
CA LYS A 17 -38.31 4.50 30.74
C LYS A 17 -36.89 4.26 30.24
N ALA A 18 -36.54 3.01 29.94
CA ALA A 18 -35.23 2.67 29.38
C ALA A 18 -35.02 3.32 28.00
N SER A 19 -36.04 3.28 27.15
CA SER A 19 -36.07 3.92 25.83
C SER A 19 -35.86 5.45 25.94
N TYR A 20 -36.57 6.14 26.86
CA TYR A 20 -36.35 7.58 27.10
C TYR A 20 -34.96 7.90 27.66
N ALA A 21 -34.47 7.09 28.60
CA ALA A 21 -33.14 7.29 29.18
C ALA A 21 -32.03 7.12 28.12
N TRP A 22 -32.22 6.22 27.15
CA TRP A 22 -31.33 6.10 26.01
C TRP A 22 -31.38 7.36 25.13
N LYS A 23 -32.58 7.85 24.82
CA LYS A 23 -32.74 9.08 24.03
C LYS A 23 -32.09 10.31 24.68
N GLU A 24 -32.22 10.45 26.00
CA GLU A 24 -31.56 11.54 26.73
C GLU A 24 -30.03 11.45 26.63
N LYS A 25 -29.46 10.24 26.64
CA LYS A 25 -28.02 10.04 26.41
C LYS A 25 -27.61 10.42 24.99
N LEU A 26 -28.43 10.09 23.99
CA LEU A 26 -28.19 10.50 22.60
C LEU A 26 -28.22 12.02 22.45
N GLU A 27 -29.22 12.69 23.01
CA GLU A 27 -29.33 14.15 22.96
C GLU A 27 -28.10 14.84 23.58
N LYS A 28 -27.63 14.34 24.73
CA LYS A 28 -26.38 14.84 25.36
C LYS A 28 -25.15 14.58 24.50
N TYR A 29 -25.09 13.44 23.81
CA TYR A 29 -23.99 13.06 22.94
C TYR A 29 -23.92 13.93 21.67
N LEU A 30 -25.07 14.34 21.12
CA LEU A 30 -25.12 15.19 19.92
C LEU A 30 -24.74 16.65 20.19
N VAL A 31 -24.64 17.07 21.45
CA VAL A 31 -24.12 18.39 21.81
C VAL A 31 -22.60 18.38 21.61
N PRO A 32 -22.04 19.24 20.74
CA PRO A 32 -20.60 19.30 20.51
C PRO A 32 -19.84 19.58 21.81
N ALA A 33 -18.69 18.92 21.98
CA ALA A 33 -17.83 19.21 23.11
C ALA A 33 -17.18 20.61 22.92
N PRO A 34 -16.77 21.30 24.00
CA PRO A 34 -16.10 22.61 23.87
C PRO A 34 -14.86 22.60 22.96
N ASP A 35 -14.22 21.44 22.84
CA ASP A 35 -12.97 21.24 22.11
C ASP A 35 -13.12 20.34 20.85
N CYS A 36 -14.34 19.92 20.50
CA CYS A 36 -14.59 19.03 19.36
C CYS A 36 -15.92 19.36 18.67
N ASP A 37 -15.84 19.70 17.38
CA ASP A 37 -17.00 20.11 16.57
C ASP A 37 -17.95 18.93 16.26
N GLU A 38 -17.44 17.69 16.22
CA GLU A 38 -18.23 16.48 15.96
C GLU A 38 -18.16 15.42 17.08
N PRO A 39 -19.23 14.64 17.30
CA PRO A 39 -19.26 13.66 18.38
C PRO A 39 -18.57 12.34 18.00
N SER A 40 -18.02 11.61 19.00
CA SER A 40 -17.12 10.46 18.80
C SER A 40 -17.80 9.17 18.32
N LEU A 41 -17.26 8.56 17.25
CA LEU A 41 -17.67 7.24 16.73
C LEU A 41 -17.65 6.13 17.80
N GLN A 42 -16.65 6.11 18.69
CA GLN A 42 -16.58 5.11 19.76
C GLN A 42 -17.76 5.23 20.72
N THR A 43 -18.18 6.46 21.04
CA THR A 43 -19.33 6.71 21.90
C THR A 43 -20.64 6.40 21.18
N ALA A 44 -20.76 6.71 19.89
CA ALA A 44 -21.88 6.26 19.06
C ALA A 44 -22.03 4.74 19.08
N ASN A 45 -20.93 4.00 18.90
CA ASN A 45 -20.91 2.55 18.97
C ASN A 45 -21.34 2.01 20.35
N LYS A 46 -20.90 2.64 21.44
CA LYS A 46 -21.36 2.31 22.79
C LYS A 46 -22.87 2.55 22.95
N LEU A 47 -23.42 3.62 22.37
CA LEU A 47 -24.85 3.91 22.41
C LEU A 47 -25.65 2.88 21.61
N LEU A 48 -25.18 2.43 20.45
CA LEU A 48 -25.81 1.35 19.69
C LEU A 48 -25.81 0.03 20.45
N LYS A 49 -24.70 -0.37 21.07
CA LYS A 49 -24.65 -1.56 21.95
C LYS A 49 -25.64 -1.48 23.13
N LEU A 50 -25.94 -0.27 23.62
CA LEU A 50 -26.96 -0.08 24.65
C LEU A 50 -28.38 -0.16 24.08
N SER A 51 -28.60 0.20 22.81
CA SER A 51 -29.92 0.14 22.19
C SER A 51 -30.35 -1.30 21.89
N GLU A 52 -29.42 -2.21 21.61
CA GLU A 52 -29.68 -3.66 21.41
C GLU A 52 -30.37 -4.34 22.60
N LYS A 53 -30.21 -3.78 23.80
CA LYS A 53 -30.85 -4.29 25.03
C LYS A 53 -32.28 -3.78 25.22
N LEU A 54 -32.73 -2.86 24.37
CA LEU A 54 -34.08 -2.31 24.40
C LEU A 54 -35.02 -3.20 23.60
N GLN A 55 -36.21 -3.45 24.14
CA GLN A 55 -37.31 -4.06 23.41
C GLN A 55 -38.10 -3.01 22.61
N LEU A 56 -38.08 -1.75 23.06
CA LEU A 56 -38.68 -0.62 22.36
C LEU A 56 -37.59 0.32 21.83
N HIS A 57 -37.17 0.08 20.59
CA HIS A 57 -36.17 0.90 19.91
C HIS A 57 -36.72 2.30 19.58
N PRO A 58 -36.06 3.37 20.05
CA PRO A 58 -36.29 4.72 19.54
C PRO A 58 -36.03 4.81 18.03
N ILE A 59 -36.73 5.71 17.34
CA ILE A 59 -36.58 5.91 15.89
C ILE A 59 -35.15 6.38 15.58
N GLU A 60 -34.59 7.20 16.47
CA GLU A 60 -33.25 7.78 16.34
C GLU A 60 -32.12 6.73 16.39
N VAL A 61 -32.40 5.49 16.79
CA VAL A 61 -31.44 4.37 16.71
C VAL A 61 -31.06 4.11 15.24
N GLY A 62 -32.02 4.20 14.32
CA GLY A 62 -31.78 4.00 12.90
C GLY A 62 -30.83 5.05 12.33
N ASP A 63 -31.10 6.33 12.62
CA ASP A 63 -30.25 7.44 12.17
C ASP A 63 -28.82 7.35 12.71
N LEU A 64 -28.65 6.92 13.98
CA LEU A 64 -27.33 6.73 14.57
C LEU A 64 -26.61 5.53 13.92
N HIS A 65 -27.32 4.44 13.67
CA HIS A 65 -26.77 3.24 13.05
C HIS A 65 -26.26 3.53 11.63
N GLU A 66 -27.04 4.24 10.80
CA GLU A 66 -26.62 4.63 9.45
C GLU A 66 -25.35 5.50 9.47
N ARG A 67 -25.24 6.44 10.43
CA ARG A 67 -24.03 7.27 10.54
C ARG A 67 -22.80 6.47 10.94
N VAL A 68 -22.95 5.51 11.86
CA VAL A 68 -21.88 4.62 12.29
C VAL A 68 -21.44 3.72 11.13
N GLU A 69 -22.39 3.11 10.42
CA GLU A 69 -22.11 2.26 9.25
C GLU A 69 -21.35 3.05 8.18
N ARG A 70 -21.79 4.28 7.85
CA ARG A 70 -21.06 5.16 6.92
C ARG A 70 -19.63 5.46 7.37
N ALA A 71 -19.40 5.66 8.67
CA ALA A 71 -18.06 5.91 9.20
C ALA A 71 -17.17 4.67 9.09
N GLU A 72 -17.71 3.48 9.40
CA GLU A 72 -16.99 2.22 9.30
C GLU A 72 -16.68 1.85 7.84
N GLU A 73 -17.64 2.02 6.93
CA GLU A 73 -17.41 1.88 5.49
C GLU A 73 -16.33 2.83 4.98
N TRP A 74 -16.33 4.07 5.47
CA TRP A 74 -15.32 5.07 5.11
C TRP A 74 -13.92 4.63 5.56
N ILE A 75 -13.79 4.11 6.80
CA ILE A 75 -12.52 3.58 7.32
C ILE A 75 -12.03 2.41 6.46
N GLU A 76 -12.92 1.50 6.06
CA GLU A 76 -12.57 0.37 5.20
C GLU A 76 -12.16 0.80 3.79
N LYS A 77 -12.85 1.80 3.21
CA LYS A 77 -12.44 2.42 1.93
C LYS A 77 -11.03 3.01 2.05
N LEU A 78 -10.74 3.72 3.14
CA LEU A 78 -9.43 4.32 3.40
C LEU A 78 -8.34 3.25 3.53
N LYS A 79 -8.57 2.18 4.30
CA LYS A 79 -7.67 1.01 4.41
C LYS A 79 -7.41 0.40 3.05
N LYS A 80 -8.45 0.15 2.25
CA LYS A 80 -8.35 -0.45 0.91
C LYS A 80 -7.48 0.39 -0.04
N ILE A 81 -7.51 1.71 0.10
CA ILE A 81 -6.73 2.64 -0.73
C ILE A 81 -5.25 2.66 -0.33
N PHE A 82 -4.92 2.71 0.97
CA PHE A 82 -3.54 2.88 1.43
C PHE A 82 -2.80 1.57 1.76
N ILE A 83 -3.50 0.57 2.30
CA ILE A 83 -2.89 -0.62 2.91
C ILE A 83 -2.72 -1.75 1.90
N LYS A 84 -1.51 -2.31 1.78
CA LYS A 84 -1.24 -3.50 0.96
C LYS A 84 -1.68 -4.77 1.71
N LYS A 85 -2.16 -5.78 0.99
CA LYS A 85 -2.41 -7.10 1.59
C LYS A 85 -1.11 -7.64 2.22
N GLY A 86 -1.18 -8.13 3.46
CA GLY A 86 -0.01 -8.65 4.19
C GLY A 86 1.09 -7.61 4.43
N CYS A 87 0.73 -6.33 4.62
CA CYS A 87 1.71 -5.30 4.96
C CYS A 87 2.08 -5.31 6.45
N ALA A 88 3.25 -4.75 6.76
CA ALA A 88 3.79 -4.71 8.13
C ALA A 88 3.26 -3.55 8.98
N TRP A 89 2.42 -2.70 8.40
CA TRP A 89 2.13 -1.36 8.90
C TRP A 89 0.63 -1.19 9.16
N SER A 90 0.28 -0.58 10.28
CA SER A 90 -1.11 -0.18 10.54
C SER A 90 -1.50 1.04 9.71
N LEU A 91 -2.81 1.35 9.64
CA LEU A 91 -3.29 2.57 8.97
C LEU A 91 -2.74 3.84 9.63
N LYS A 92 -2.75 3.90 10.97
CA LYS A 92 -2.13 4.98 11.75
C LYS A 92 -0.66 5.16 11.39
N GLU A 93 0.10 4.06 11.36
CA GLU A 93 1.51 4.14 10.97
C GLU A 93 1.65 4.68 9.55
N VAL A 94 0.90 4.16 8.57
CA VAL A 94 0.99 4.61 7.18
C VAL A 94 0.69 6.09 7.00
N LEU A 95 -0.37 6.61 7.63
CA LEU A 95 -0.84 7.98 7.41
C LEU A 95 -0.08 9.03 8.22
N LEU A 96 0.57 8.64 9.32
CA LEU A 96 1.36 9.54 10.16
C LEU A 96 2.87 9.50 9.82
N PRO A 97 3.62 10.57 10.14
CA PRO A 97 5.07 10.58 10.01
C PRO A 97 5.71 9.40 10.76
N ARG A 98 6.75 8.80 10.17
CA ARG A 98 7.52 7.73 10.82
C ARG A 98 8.15 8.26 12.10
N THR A 99 8.04 7.46 13.15
CA THR A 99 8.92 7.63 14.30
C THR A 99 10.36 7.24 13.92
N PRO A 100 11.38 7.74 14.62
CA PRO A 100 12.78 7.36 14.37
C PRO A 100 13.03 5.85 14.43
N GLU A 101 12.31 5.14 15.31
CA GLU A 101 12.37 3.69 15.46
C GLU A 101 11.82 2.99 14.21
N ASN A 102 10.64 3.44 13.75
CA ASN A 102 10.01 2.91 12.54
C ASN A 102 10.80 3.21 11.27
N ALA A 103 11.49 4.36 11.20
CA ALA A 103 12.37 4.71 10.08
C ALA A 103 13.61 3.79 10.00
N SER A 104 14.06 3.27 11.14
CA SER A 104 15.31 2.50 11.27
C SER A 104 15.13 0.99 11.18
N LEU A 105 13.89 0.47 11.12
CA LEU A 105 13.61 -0.97 11.09
C LEU A 105 14.40 -1.72 10.02
N THR A 106 14.92 -2.89 10.39
CA THR A 106 15.60 -3.80 9.49
C THR A 106 14.59 -4.63 8.68
N VAL A 107 15.09 -5.32 7.66
CA VAL A 107 14.27 -6.26 6.87
C VAL A 107 13.74 -7.41 7.73
N LYS A 108 14.49 -7.83 8.77
CA LYS A 108 14.06 -8.88 9.69
C LYS A 108 12.87 -8.39 10.53
N ASP A 109 12.98 -7.20 11.11
CA ASP A 109 11.90 -6.61 11.92
C ASP A 109 10.60 -6.45 11.12
N ILE A 110 10.70 -6.01 9.86
CA ILE A 110 9.55 -5.88 8.95
C ILE A 110 8.92 -7.26 8.66
N LYS A 111 9.72 -8.30 8.47
CA LYS A 111 9.21 -9.67 8.24
C LYS A 111 8.53 -10.23 9.49
N GLU A 112 9.09 -10.00 10.66
CA GLU A 112 8.50 -10.42 11.94
C GLU A 112 7.15 -9.72 12.18
N ARG A 113 7.05 -8.41 11.91
CA ARG A 113 5.78 -7.68 11.95
C ARG A 113 4.75 -8.29 11.00
N LYS A 114 5.12 -8.61 9.76
CA LYS A 114 4.20 -9.28 8.81
C LYS A 114 3.72 -10.63 9.31
N LYS A 115 4.61 -11.41 9.94
CA LYS A 115 4.22 -12.71 10.51
C LYS A 115 3.20 -12.54 11.63
N ARG A 116 3.42 -11.59 12.54
CA ARG A 116 2.47 -11.27 13.63
C ARG A 116 1.11 -10.82 13.09
N ASN A 117 1.11 -9.94 12.09
CA ASN A 117 -0.14 -9.45 11.49
C ASN A 117 -0.90 -10.53 10.70
N LYS A 118 -0.19 -11.53 10.15
CA LYS A 118 -0.83 -12.66 9.46
C LYS A 118 -1.51 -13.60 10.44
N SER A 119 -0.91 -13.85 11.61
CA SER A 119 -1.52 -14.71 12.65
C SER A 119 -2.74 -14.06 13.32
N THR A 120 -2.83 -12.73 13.33
CA THR A 120 -4.00 -12.03 13.89
C THR A 120 -5.16 -11.89 12.89
N ASP A 121 -4.98 -12.13 11.58
CA ASP A 121 -6.10 -12.14 10.63
C ASP A 121 -7.02 -13.37 10.82
N ASP A 122 -6.53 -14.42 11.50
CA ASP A 122 -7.28 -15.65 11.83
C ASP A 122 -7.91 -15.63 13.24
N ASP A 123 -7.49 -14.71 14.12
CA ASP A 123 -8.01 -14.54 15.50
C ASP A 123 -7.96 -13.05 15.89
N ILE A 124 -9.07 -12.32 15.75
CA ILE A 124 -9.22 -10.99 16.36
C ILE A 124 -10.29 -11.04 17.45
N ASP A 125 -9.84 -11.23 18.70
CA ASP A 125 -10.53 -10.68 19.85
C ASP A 125 -10.20 -9.19 19.97
N ALA A 126 -11.23 -8.37 20.07
CA ALA A 126 -11.22 -6.92 19.93
C ALA A 126 -10.78 -6.16 21.20
N ASP A 127 -9.82 -6.67 21.97
CA ASP A 127 -9.39 -6.07 23.23
C ASP A 127 -7.85 -6.03 23.33
N ASP A 128 -7.22 -5.11 22.58
CA ASP A 128 -5.98 -4.46 23.02
C ASP A 128 -5.69 -3.21 22.17
N ILE A 129 -6.37 -2.10 22.49
CA ILE A 129 -5.95 -0.77 22.06
C ILE A 129 -5.63 0.02 23.32
N THR A 130 -4.34 0.08 23.64
CA THR A 130 -3.83 0.97 24.68
C THR A 130 -4.04 2.43 24.25
N ASP A 131 -4.74 3.15 25.12
CA ASP A 131 -4.91 4.60 25.15
C ASP A 131 -3.54 5.28 25.15
N ASP A 132 -3.12 5.83 24.00
CA ASP A 132 -2.02 6.81 24.00
C ASP A 132 -2.18 7.87 22.89
N MET A 133 -2.59 9.03 23.38
CA MET A 133 -2.47 10.39 22.85
C MET A 133 -3.28 10.75 21.60
N LEU A 134 -4.47 11.27 21.87
CA LEU A 134 -5.15 12.34 21.13
C LEU A 134 -4.15 13.31 20.51
N ILE A 135 -4.35 13.61 19.22
CA ILE A 135 -3.70 14.73 18.55
C ILE A 135 -4.30 16.00 19.18
N ASP A 136 -3.56 16.58 20.13
CA ASP A 136 -3.95 17.81 20.80
C ASP A 136 -4.02 18.97 19.78
N ARG A 137 -5.23 19.24 19.28
CA ARG A 137 -5.54 20.40 18.43
C ARG A 137 -5.51 21.73 19.20
N THR A 138 -5.28 21.75 20.53
CA THR A 138 -5.36 22.98 21.33
C THR A 138 -4.16 23.92 21.18
N ALA A 139 -3.08 23.52 20.50
CA ALA A 139 -1.92 24.38 20.31
C ALA A 139 -2.03 25.33 19.10
N ARG A 140 -3.07 26.18 19.02
CA ARG A 140 -3.17 27.29 18.03
C ARG A 140 -2.06 28.36 18.14
N LYS A 141 -1.05 28.20 19.00
CA LYS A 141 0.07 29.15 19.18
C LYS A 141 1.47 28.51 19.31
N GLY A 142 1.64 27.25 18.92
CA GLY A 142 2.95 26.57 18.84
C GLY A 142 3.00 25.59 17.66
N PRO A 143 4.18 25.06 17.28
CA PRO A 143 4.22 24.00 16.27
C PRO A 143 3.40 22.81 16.78
N CYS A 144 2.37 22.42 16.04
CA CYS A 144 1.56 21.24 16.36
C CYS A 144 2.49 20.02 16.53
N LYS A 145 2.17 19.12 17.47
CA LYS A 145 2.92 17.87 17.72
C LYS A 145 3.28 17.14 16.42
N LEU A 146 2.38 17.17 15.43
CA LEU A 146 2.58 16.60 14.10
C LEU A 146 3.73 17.26 13.31
N GLN A 147 3.83 18.59 13.30
CA GLN A 147 4.94 19.30 12.63
C GLN A 147 6.29 18.96 13.26
N THR A 148 6.31 18.70 14.56
CA THR A 148 7.51 18.21 15.26
C THR A 148 7.86 16.80 14.80
N MET A 149 6.87 15.91 14.69
CA MET A 149 7.08 14.56 14.15
C MET A 149 7.57 14.58 12.69
N GLU A 150 7.03 15.45 11.83
CA GLU A 150 7.48 15.61 10.44
C GLU A 150 8.95 16.02 10.34
N LYS A 151 9.38 16.96 11.20
CA LYS A 151 10.79 17.39 11.29
C LYS A 151 11.68 16.26 11.78
N GLN A 152 11.24 15.51 12.80
CA GLN A 152 11.97 14.36 13.33
C GLN A 152 12.09 13.23 12.29
N GLU A 153 11.03 12.95 11.54
CA GLU A 153 11.05 11.98 10.44
C GLU A 153 12.07 12.39 9.37
N LEU A 154 12.03 13.64 8.92
CA LEU A 154 12.96 14.15 7.93
C LEU A 154 14.41 14.06 8.41
N GLU A 155 14.66 14.42 9.67
CA GLU A 155 16.00 14.35 10.26
C GLU A 155 16.49 12.90 10.42
N ALA A 156 15.62 11.98 10.83
CA ALA A 156 15.93 10.56 10.89
C ALA A 156 16.33 10.01 9.50
N ILE A 157 15.59 10.39 8.44
CA ILE A 157 15.95 9.99 7.07
C ILE A 157 17.29 10.60 6.64
N LYS A 158 17.58 11.85 6.99
CA LYS A 158 18.89 12.47 6.68
C LYS A 158 20.04 11.74 7.37
N ASN A 159 19.87 11.37 8.64
CA ASN A 159 20.87 10.59 9.39
C ASN A 159 21.10 9.22 8.73
N ILE A 160 20.03 8.51 8.37
CA ILE A 160 20.13 7.24 7.65
C ILE A 160 20.87 7.41 6.32
N ARG A 161 20.59 8.47 5.55
CA ARG A 161 21.29 8.77 4.30
C ARG A 161 22.78 9.04 4.54
N ALA A 162 23.12 9.80 5.57
CA ALA A 162 24.50 10.09 5.94
C ALA A 162 25.26 8.81 6.32
N ASP A 163 24.64 7.91 7.09
CA ASP A 163 25.23 6.63 7.47
C ASP A 163 25.41 5.71 6.26
N ASN A 164 24.42 5.63 5.37
CA ASN A 164 24.52 4.85 4.14
C ASN A 164 25.59 5.43 3.19
N LYS A 165 25.77 6.75 3.17
CA LYS A 165 26.86 7.39 2.42
C LYS A 165 28.22 6.98 2.98
N LYS A 166 28.41 7.03 4.31
CA LYS A 166 29.67 6.61 4.96
C LYS A 166 30.03 5.14 4.68
N LYS A 167 29.03 4.26 4.52
CA LYS A 167 29.28 2.85 4.13
C LYS A 167 30.00 2.72 2.78
N LEU A 168 29.83 3.68 1.86
CA LEU A 168 30.50 3.66 0.56
C LEU A 168 32.01 3.90 0.69
N GLU A 169 32.46 4.55 1.76
CA GLU A 169 33.86 4.86 2.03
C GLU A 169 34.59 3.70 2.75
N CYS A 170 33.85 2.67 3.17
CA CYS A 170 34.38 1.54 3.95
C CYS A 170 34.62 0.31 3.06
N GLU A 171 35.80 -0.28 3.15
CA GLU A 171 36.13 -1.55 2.48
C GLU A 171 35.26 -2.71 3.00
N ASN A 172 34.84 -3.61 2.11
CA ASN A 172 34.02 -4.80 2.41
C ASN A 172 32.64 -4.53 3.02
N SER A 173 32.10 -3.32 2.86
CA SER A 173 30.72 -2.99 3.26
C SER A 173 29.69 -3.92 2.61
N THR A 174 28.63 -4.20 3.37
CA THR A 174 27.47 -4.97 2.91
C THR A 174 26.30 -4.06 2.59
N TYR A 175 25.60 -4.41 1.51
CA TYR A 175 24.49 -3.65 0.98
C TYR A 175 23.27 -4.56 0.78
N CYS A 176 22.17 -3.95 0.36
CA CYS A 176 20.93 -4.61 0.03
C CYS A 176 20.28 -5.33 1.23
N SER A 177 19.04 -5.77 1.05
CA SER A 177 18.34 -6.62 2.00
C SER A 177 19.02 -7.98 2.24
N CYS A 178 19.91 -8.40 1.33
CA CYS A 178 20.66 -9.65 1.44
C CYS A 178 21.95 -9.55 2.26
N GLN A 179 22.37 -8.34 2.66
CA GLN A 179 23.59 -8.09 3.43
C GLN A 179 24.84 -8.71 2.79
N ARG A 180 24.97 -8.55 1.47
CA ARG A 180 26.14 -8.99 0.69
C ARG A 180 26.88 -7.79 0.12
N VAL A 181 28.15 -7.99 -0.20
CA VAL A 181 28.99 -6.97 -0.86
C VAL A 181 28.40 -6.51 -2.19
N ALA A 182 28.81 -5.32 -2.62
CA ALA A 182 28.42 -4.75 -3.90
C ALA A 182 28.89 -5.64 -5.06
N LYS A 183 27.96 -5.98 -5.96
CA LYS A 183 28.22 -6.80 -7.15
C LYS A 183 27.21 -6.48 -8.23
N SER A 184 27.61 -6.65 -9.49
CA SER A 184 26.71 -6.60 -10.66
C SER A 184 25.95 -5.26 -10.74
N THR A 185 24.74 -5.28 -11.30
CA THR A 185 23.90 -4.07 -11.39
C THR A 185 23.18 -3.79 -10.07
N MET A 186 23.29 -2.57 -9.58
CA MET A 186 22.64 -2.10 -8.37
C MET A 186 21.95 -0.75 -8.60
N PHE A 187 21.03 -0.39 -7.70
CA PHE A 187 20.35 0.89 -7.68
C PHE A 187 20.25 1.45 -6.27
N PRO A 188 20.34 2.78 -6.09
CA PRO A 188 20.11 3.43 -4.80
C PRO A 188 18.61 3.59 -4.54
N CYS A 189 18.22 3.55 -3.27
CA CYS A 189 16.88 3.93 -2.83
C CYS A 189 16.77 5.45 -2.72
N ASP A 190 15.77 6.07 -3.36
CA ASP A 190 15.62 7.53 -3.38
C ASP A 190 15.41 8.13 -2.00
N LEU A 191 14.80 7.39 -1.07
CA LEU A 191 14.53 7.88 0.28
C LEU A 191 15.75 7.70 1.20
N CYS A 192 16.21 6.46 1.42
CA CYS A 192 17.26 6.18 2.40
C CYS A 192 18.69 6.20 1.83
N GLY A 193 18.87 6.22 0.51
CA GLY A 193 20.18 6.22 -0.13
C GLY A 193 20.95 4.89 -0.06
N GLU A 194 20.34 3.82 0.47
CA GLU A 194 20.97 2.48 0.50
C GLU A 194 20.94 1.82 -0.87
N TRP A 195 21.96 1.02 -1.19
CA TRP A 195 22.11 0.33 -2.46
C TRP A 195 21.48 -1.07 -2.45
N TYR A 196 20.79 -1.43 -3.53
CA TYR A 196 20.11 -2.72 -3.69
C TYR A 196 20.52 -3.40 -5.00
N HIS A 197 20.72 -4.72 -4.94
CA HIS A 197 20.90 -5.52 -6.16
C HIS A 197 19.58 -5.58 -6.94
N THR A 198 19.65 -5.36 -8.25
CA THR A 198 18.48 -5.45 -9.16
C THR A 198 17.81 -6.81 -9.15
N LEU A 199 18.56 -7.87 -8.82
CA LEU A 199 18.04 -9.24 -8.70
C LEU A 199 17.39 -9.52 -7.34
N CYS A 200 17.75 -8.78 -6.29
CA CYS A 200 17.21 -8.98 -4.95
C CYS A 200 15.92 -8.18 -4.71
N HIS A 201 15.74 -7.07 -5.42
CA HIS A 201 14.56 -6.23 -5.31
C HIS A 201 14.00 -5.95 -6.70
N ARG A 202 12.73 -6.30 -6.94
CA ARG A 202 12.06 -5.95 -8.20
C ARG A 202 11.99 -4.42 -8.27
N ARG A 203 12.66 -3.85 -9.26
CA ARG A 203 12.57 -2.42 -9.58
C ARG A 203 11.12 -2.04 -9.87
N SER A 204 10.73 -0.87 -9.39
CA SER A 204 9.49 -0.26 -9.84
C SER A 204 9.76 0.32 -11.23
N LEU A 205 8.85 0.15 -12.20
CA LEU A 205 8.95 0.89 -13.48
C LEU A 205 8.63 2.39 -13.32
N GLN A 206 8.54 2.87 -12.08
CA GLN A 206 8.27 4.26 -11.75
C GLN A 206 9.58 5.03 -11.64
N LYS A 207 9.51 6.35 -11.90
CA LYS A 207 10.65 7.27 -11.77
C LYS A 207 11.24 7.36 -10.35
N VAL A 208 10.55 6.79 -9.35
CA VAL A 208 10.97 6.77 -7.95
C VAL A 208 11.21 5.32 -7.52
N GLU A 209 12.43 5.04 -7.07
CA GLU A 209 12.91 3.73 -6.64
C GLU A 209 12.99 3.67 -5.12
N LEU A 210 11.97 3.10 -4.48
CA LEU A 210 11.95 2.87 -3.03
C LEU A 210 12.23 1.41 -2.69
N CYS A 211 13.09 1.20 -1.69
CA CYS A 211 13.39 -0.12 -1.18
C CYS A 211 12.26 -0.70 -0.30
N ILE A 212 12.32 -2.01 -0.03
CA ILE A 212 11.35 -2.72 0.83
C ILE A 212 11.23 -2.15 2.25
N ARG A 213 12.23 -1.42 2.76
CA ARG A 213 12.19 -0.77 4.08
C ARG A 213 11.48 0.59 4.02
N CYS A 214 11.57 1.26 2.87
CA CYS A 214 11.02 2.59 2.68
C CYS A 214 9.59 2.59 2.16
N VAL A 215 9.13 1.49 1.54
CA VAL A 215 7.75 1.33 1.07
C VAL A 215 6.84 0.91 2.23
N ARG A 216 5.87 1.77 2.58
CA ARG A 216 4.87 1.51 3.65
C ARG A 216 3.47 1.24 3.12
N SER A 217 3.07 1.98 2.09
CA SER A 217 1.70 1.98 1.56
C SER A 217 1.63 1.64 0.07
N ARG A 218 0.42 1.69 -0.50
CA ARG A 218 0.16 1.68 -1.95
C ARG A 218 0.46 3.01 -2.64
N ARG A 219 0.61 4.11 -1.89
CA ARG A 219 0.82 5.47 -2.41
C ARG A 219 -0.21 5.88 -3.46
N PRO A 220 -1.49 6.03 -3.08
CA PRO A 220 -2.55 6.40 -4.02
C PRO A 220 -2.30 7.78 -4.62
N ASN A 221 -2.86 8.01 -5.81
CA ASN A 221 -2.89 9.34 -6.38
C ASN A 221 -3.82 10.23 -5.55
N LEU A 222 -3.46 11.51 -5.40
CA LEU A 222 -4.25 12.48 -4.62
C LEU A 222 -5.72 12.57 -5.09
N ASN A 223 -5.97 12.37 -6.39
CA ASN A 223 -7.33 12.29 -6.96
C ASN A 223 -8.18 11.14 -6.40
N GLN A 224 -7.55 10.06 -5.94
CA GLN A 224 -8.24 8.94 -5.29
C GLN A 224 -8.59 9.25 -3.83
N VAL A 225 -7.95 10.26 -3.23
CA VAL A 225 -8.13 10.64 -1.82
C VAL A 225 -9.20 11.71 -1.64
N TYR A 226 -9.33 12.66 -2.59
CA TYR A 226 -10.33 13.72 -2.51
C TYR A 226 -11.77 13.25 -2.26
N PRO A 227 -12.28 12.17 -2.89
CA PRO A 227 -13.64 11.69 -2.63
C PRO A 227 -13.86 11.30 -1.16
N LEU A 228 -12.84 10.75 -0.49
CA LEU A 228 -12.92 10.42 0.94
C LEU A 228 -13.08 11.68 1.80
N LEU A 229 -12.38 12.76 1.47
CA LEU A 229 -12.50 14.03 2.21
C LEU A 229 -13.90 14.64 2.05
N THR A 230 -14.46 14.57 0.83
CA THR A 230 -15.82 15.03 0.58
C THR A 230 -16.85 14.19 1.33
N GLU A 231 -16.69 12.86 1.34
CA GLU A 231 -17.57 11.96 2.07
C GLU A 231 -17.48 12.21 3.59
N LEU A 232 -16.27 12.38 4.13
CA LEU A 232 -16.02 12.61 5.56
C LEU A 232 -16.80 13.82 6.09
N ALA A 233 -16.85 14.92 5.34
CA ALA A 233 -17.58 16.13 5.72
C ALA A 233 -19.10 15.89 5.94
N SER A 234 -19.66 14.81 5.39
CA SER A 234 -21.08 14.46 5.53
C SER A 234 -21.37 13.45 6.65
N ILE A 235 -20.35 12.77 7.19
CA ILE A 235 -20.54 11.71 8.19
C ILE A 235 -20.94 12.32 9.54
N GLY A 236 -20.39 13.48 9.89
CA GLY A 236 -20.72 14.19 11.12
C GLY A 236 -20.36 13.41 12.39
N LEU A 237 -19.32 12.59 12.32
CA LEU A 237 -18.73 11.86 13.45
C LEU A 237 -17.22 12.07 13.46
N HIS A 238 -16.67 12.15 14.67
CA HIS A 238 -15.25 12.22 14.91
C HIS A 238 -14.65 10.83 15.19
N PHE A 239 -13.55 10.50 14.52
CA PHE A 239 -12.79 9.26 14.72
C PHE A 239 -11.34 9.42 14.24
N GLU A 240 -10.42 8.65 14.82
CA GLU A 240 -8.98 8.90 14.68
C GLU A 240 -8.48 8.79 13.23
N GLU A 241 -8.99 7.84 12.46
CA GLU A 241 -8.59 7.65 11.06
C GLU A 241 -8.89 8.87 10.18
N SER A 242 -9.95 9.60 10.51
CA SER A 242 -10.26 10.87 9.87
C SER A 242 -9.21 11.93 10.15
N GLU A 243 -8.70 11.98 11.39
CA GLU A 243 -7.64 12.91 11.78
C GLU A 243 -6.32 12.58 11.11
N TYR A 244 -5.99 11.29 11.00
CA TYR A 244 -4.78 10.83 10.33
C TYR A 244 -4.79 11.23 8.85
N LEU A 245 -5.93 11.08 8.17
CA LEU A 245 -6.06 11.49 6.77
C LEU A 245 -6.00 13.02 6.62
N GLN A 246 -6.72 13.77 7.46
CA GLN A 246 -6.69 15.24 7.44
C GLN A 246 -5.27 15.77 7.65
N SER A 247 -4.56 15.22 8.64
CA SER A 247 -3.15 15.51 8.94
C SER A 247 -2.24 15.28 7.72
N LEU A 248 -2.41 14.15 7.03
CA LEU A 248 -1.65 13.85 5.81
C LEU A 248 -1.92 14.89 4.70
N ILE A 249 -3.17 15.31 4.54
CA ILE A 249 -3.57 16.27 3.51
C ILE A 249 -3.08 17.68 3.83
N GLU A 250 -3.12 18.09 5.10
CA GLU A 250 -2.50 19.34 5.55
C GLU A 250 -1.00 19.37 5.24
N ARG A 251 -0.30 18.26 5.49
CA ARG A 251 1.12 18.10 5.14
C ARG A 251 1.34 18.19 3.63
N VAL A 252 0.50 17.57 2.81
CA VAL A 252 0.54 17.67 1.34
C VAL A 252 0.36 19.13 0.88
N ILE A 253 -0.62 19.86 1.43
CA ILE A 253 -0.89 21.26 1.08
C ILE A 253 0.30 22.15 1.47
N SER A 254 0.86 21.96 2.67
CA SER A 254 2.06 22.66 3.13
C SER A 254 3.24 22.40 2.18
N TRP A 255 3.46 21.14 1.81
CA TRP A 255 4.50 20.75 0.87
C TRP A 255 4.28 21.38 -0.52
N GLN A 256 3.06 21.34 -1.07
CA GLN A 256 2.73 21.97 -2.36
C GLN A 256 2.95 23.49 -2.34
N THR A 257 2.65 24.15 -1.23
CA THR A 257 2.90 25.58 -1.03
C THR A 257 4.40 25.88 -1.05
N ASN A 258 5.20 25.07 -0.34
CA ASN A 258 6.65 25.21 -0.31
C ASN A 258 7.30 24.89 -1.67
N TYR A 259 6.80 23.88 -2.38
CA TYR A 259 7.16 23.55 -3.75
C TYR A 259 6.94 24.74 -4.69
N LYS A 260 5.72 25.30 -4.73
CA LYS A 260 5.40 26.47 -5.56
C LYS A 260 6.29 27.67 -5.22
N CYS A 261 6.57 27.89 -3.94
CA CYS A 261 7.49 28.94 -3.51
C CYS A 261 8.92 28.70 -4.01
N LEU A 262 9.42 27.47 -3.97
CA LEU A 262 10.75 27.12 -4.49
C LEU A 262 10.82 27.32 -6.01
N ILE A 263 9.87 26.77 -6.77
CA ILE A 263 9.88 26.84 -8.23
C ILE A 263 9.84 28.29 -8.73
N SER A 264 9.01 29.15 -8.12
CA SER A 264 8.95 30.58 -8.46
C SER A 264 10.27 31.33 -8.21
N ASN A 265 11.15 30.79 -7.36
CA ASN A 265 12.44 31.38 -7.00
C ASN A 265 13.64 30.58 -7.54
N LEU A 266 13.40 29.55 -8.34
CA LEU A 266 14.43 28.58 -8.78
C LEU A 266 15.44 29.20 -9.74
N SER A 267 15.09 30.31 -10.39
CA SER A 267 15.98 31.06 -11.29
C SER A 267 17.20 31.66 -10.57
N ARG A 268 17.11 31.89 -9.25
CA ARG A 268 18.20 32.44 -8.44
C ARG A 268 19.05 31.28 -7.92
N ASN A 269 20.08 30.87 -8.66
CA ASN A 269 20.95 29.78 -8.22
C ASN A 269 21.65 30.18 -6.90
N SER A 270 21.40 29.42 -5.84
CA SER A 270 21.98 29.66 -4.52
C SER A 270 22.04 28.34 -3.75
N GLU A 271 23.04 28.22 -2.87
CA GLU A 271 23.18 27.09 -1.95
C GLU A 271 21.93 26.91 -1.07
N ARG A 272 21.27 28.02 -0.73
CA ARG A 272 19.99 28.00 0.00
C ARG A 272 18.87 27.33 -0.79
N ASN A 273 18.80 27.55 -2.10
CA ASN A 273 17.80 26.91 -2.96
C ASN A 273 18.11 25.43 -3.17
N LEU A 274 19.39 25.05 -3.28
CA LEU A 274 19.82 23.65 -3.30
C LEU A 274 19.37 22.92 -2.02
N ALA A 275 19.69 23.46 -0.83
CA ALA A 275 19.29 22.84 0.44
C ALA A 275 17.76 22.71 0.58
N ARG A 276 17.00 23.73 0.17
CA ARG A 276 15.53 23.69 0.14
C ARG A 276 15.00 22.64 -0.84
N ALA A 277 15.58 22.55 -2.03
CA ALA A 277 15.19 21.57 -3.04
C ALA A 277 15.42 20.14 -2.56
N THR A 278 16.58 19.85 -1.98
CA THR A 278 16.90 18.54 -1.41
C THR A 278 15.92 18.15 -0.30
N ASN A 279 15.61 19.05 0.63
CA ASN A 279 14.63 18.79 1.68
C ASN A 279 13.24 18.54 1.12
N LEU A 280 12.77 19.39 0.20
CA LEU A 280 11.45 19.24 -0.41
C LEU A 280 11.32 17.95 -1.23
N TYR A 281 12.39 17.53 -1.90
CA TYR A 281 12.41 16.24 -2.58
C TYR A 281 12.21 15.07 -1.60
N LEU A 282 12.97 15.05 -0.50
CA LEU A 282 12.83 14.02 0.54
C LEU A 282 11.45 14.06 1.22
N GLU A 283 10.94 15.24 1.54
CA GLU A 283 9.59 15.41 2.09
C GLU A 283 8.52 14.87 1.13
N GLY A 284 8.65 15.13 -0.18
CA GLY A 284 7.75 14.60 -1.19
C GLY A 284 7.75 13.07 -1.21
N LEU A 285 8.93 12.45 -1.06
CA LEU A 285 9.05 10.99 -0.94
C LEU A 285 8.41 10.44 0.35
N LEU A 286 8.12 11.27 1.35
CA LEU A 286 7.49 10.87 2.61
C LEU A 286 5.96 11.04 2.63
N LEU A 287 5.34 11.71 1.66
CA LEU A 287 3.91 12.05 1.67
C LEU A 287 2.94 10.86 1.53
N GLU A 288 3.41 9.61 1.39
CA GLU A 288 2.60 8.38 1.22
C GLU A 288 1.41 8.47 0.23
N VAL A 289 1.39 9.49 -0.63
CA VAL A 289 0.50 9.72 -1.79
C VAL A 289 1.37 10.14 -2.96
N SER A 290 0.87 9.96 -4.19
CA SER A 290 1.52 10.48 -5.39
C SER A 290 0.80 11.72 -5.91
N CYS A 291 1.56 12.75 -6.27
CA CYS A 291 1.06 13.93 -6.98
C CYS A 291 2.01 14.33 -8.12
N ASP A 292 1.47 14.99 -9.14
CA ASP A 292 2.25 15.41 -10.31
C ASP A 292 3.31 16.43 -9.95
N ASP A 293 3.04 17.29 -8.96
CA ASP A 293 3.98 18.26 -8.40
C ASP A 293 5.30 17.62 -7.95
N GLN A 294 5.26 16.39 -7.41
CA GLN A 294 6.47 15.67 -7.01
C GLN A 294 7.31 15.27 -8.24
N THR A 295 6.65 14.86 -9.31
CA THR A 295 7.31 14.53 -10.58
C THR A 295 7.91 15.79 -11.20
N PHE A 296 7.18 16.90 -11.20
CA PHE A 296 7.68 18.18 -11.72
C PHE A 296 8.85 18.72 -10.89
N LEU A 297 8.80 18.58 -9.56
CA LEU A 297 9.93 18.93 -8.70
C LEU A 297 11.17 18.10 -9.04
N TYR A 298 11.02 16.79 -9.20
CA TYR A 298 12.13 15.91 -9.57
C TYR A 298 12.81 16.36 -10.87
N GLU A 299 12.04 16.61 -11.93
CA GLU A 299 12.59 17.06 -13.21
C GLU A 299 13.28 18.43 -13.10
N ALA A 300 12.67 19.38 -12.37
CA ALA A 300 13.24 20.70 -12.16
C ALA A 300 14.57 20.64 -11.38
N ILE A 301 14.66 19.78 -10.37
CA ILE A 301 15.90 19.55 -9.62
C ILE A 301 16.93 18.87 -10.53
N LYS A 302 16.54 17.87 -11.31
CA LYS A 302 17.44 17.11 -12.19
C LYS A 302 18.07 18.01 -13.25
N GLU A 303 17.29 18.94 -13.81
CA GLU A 303 17.78 19.93 -14.78
C GLU A 303 18.75 20.92 -14.13
N LYS A 304 18.45 21.41 -12.92
CA LYS A 304 19.24 22.47 -12.26
C LYS A 304 20.45 21.97 -11.49
N TRP A 305 20.34 20.82 -10.85
CA TRP A 305 21.33 20.22 -9.97
C TRP A 305 21.39 18.70 -10.20
N PRO A 306 21.88 18.27 -11.38
CA PRO A 306 21.96 16.84 -11.72
C PRO A 306 22.76 16.04 -10.70
N ASP A 307 23.79 16.65 -10.10
CA ASP A 307 24.68 16.04 -9.12
C ASP A 307 23.96 15.50 -7.87
N ILE A 308 22.77 16.01 -7.54
CA ILE A 308 21.98 15.50 -6.40
C ILE A 308 21.56 14.04 -6.61
N PHE A 309 21.31 13.66 -7.86
CA PHE A 309 20.86 12.32 -8.24
C PHE A 309 22.01 11.44 -8.77
N MET A 310 23.20 12.02 -8.95
CA MET A 310 24.38 11.28 -9.36
C MET A 310 24.96 10.55 -8.14
N HIS A 311 24.60 9.27 -8.01
CA HIS A 311 25.17 8.39 -7.01
C HIS A 311 26.22 7.49 -7.66
N GLU A 312 27.49 7.65 -7.28
CA GLU A 312 28.53 6.71 -7.67
C GLU A 312 28.25 5.33 -7.03
N PRO A 313 28.23 4.24 -7.83
CA PRO A 313 27.97 2.91 -7.30
C PRO A 313 29.12 2.47 -6.40
N PRO A 314 28.84 1.67 -5.35
CA PRO A 314 29.89 1.08 -4.55
C PRO A 314 30.83 0.21 -5.40
N GLU A 315 32.07 0.10 -4.95
CA GLU A 315 33.12 -0.61 -5.67
C GLU A 315 32.68 -2.04 -6.05
N GLY A 316 32.86 -2.41 -7.32
CA GLY A 316 32.43 -3.70 -7.87
C GLY A 316 30.96 -3.78 -8.31
N ALA A 317 30.20 -2.69 -8.20
CA ALA A 317 28.87 -2.56 -8.77
C ALA A 317 28.82 -1.56 -9.94
N PHE A 318 27.84 -1.76 -10.82
CA PHE A 318 27.50 -0.84 -11.91
C PHE A 318 26.08 -0.33 -11.70
N ILE A 319 25.82 0.93 -12.06
CA ILE A 319 24.46 1.47 -12.07
C ILE A 319 23.66 0.69 -13.13
N CYS A 320 22.45 0.25 -12.78
CA CYS A 320 21.55 -0.30 -13.77
C CYS A 320 21.07 0.80 -14.74
N ASP A 321 21.46 0.69 -16.01
CA ASP A 321 21.02 1.60 -17.07
C ASP A 321 19.49 1.54 -17.23
N GLU A 322 18.82 2.70 -17.10
CA GLU A 322 17.36 2.83 -17.28
C GLU A 322 16.91 2.42 -18.68
N THR A 323 17.82 2.48 -19.66
CA THR A 323 17.55 2.18 -21.08
C THR A 323 17.93 0.76 -21.50
N LYS A 324 18.64 0.01 -20.63
CA LYS A 324 19.02 -1.38 -20.89
C LYS A 324 18.46 -2.27 -19.80
N THR A 325 17.33 -2.89 -20.10
CA THR A 325 16.92 -4.10 -19.38
C THR A 325 18.08 -5.11 -19.41
N PRO A 326 18.35 -5.83 -18.31
CA PRO A 326 19.37 -6.86 -18.32
C PRO A 326 18.86 -8.00 -19.20
N ASN A 327 19.26 -7.95 -20.47
CA ASN A 327 19.20 -9.07 -21.38
C ASN A 327 20.00 -10.21 -20.71
N ARG A 328 19.31 -11.26 -20.26
CA ARG A 328 19.95 -12.49 -19.75
C ARG A 328 20.70 -13.18 -20.90
N LYS A 329 21.84 -12.62 -21.33
CA LYS A 329 22.75 -13.31 -22.23
C LYS A 329 23.46 -14.40 -21.44
N ARG A 330 22.93 -15.61 -21.63
CA ARG A 330 23.62 -16.89 -21.80
C ARG A 330 24.86 -17.11 -20.93
N ARG A 331 24.73 -18.05 -19.98
CA ARG A 331 25.84 -18.92 -19.59
C ARG A 331 26.48 -19.46 -20.87
N ASP A 332 27.73 -19.11 -21.13
CA ASP A 332 28.57 -19.80 -22.09
C ASP A 332 28.65 -21.28 -21.66
N LYS A 333 28.08 -22.15 -22.49
CA LYS A 333 28.27 -23.59 -22.44
C LYS A 333 29.22 -23.93 -23.58
N ASP A 334 30.51 -24.04 -23.29
CA ASP A 334 31.44 -24.83 -24.10
C ASP A 334 32.62 -25.28 -23.21
N ALA A 335 32.49 -26.49 -22.65
CA ALA A 335 33.60 -27.40 -22.37
C ALA A 335 33.04 -28.80 -22.02
N ASP A 336 33.16 -29.70 -23.00
CA ASP A 336 33.24 -31.18 -22.94
C ASP A 336 32.09 -32.08 -22.42
N LEU A 337 31.34 -32.66 -23.40
CA LEU A 337 30.83 -34.05 -23.62
C LEU A 337 30.19 -34.91 -22.46
N PRO A 338 29.41 -36.02 -22.73
CA PRO A 338 28.66 -36.43 -23.93
C PRO A 338 27.20 -36.95 -23.70
N ARG A 339 26.37 -36.78 -24.75
CA ARG A 339 25.29 -37.63 -25.34
C ARG A 339 24.37 -38.55 -24.49
N ARG A 340 23.06 -38.21 -24.61
CA ARG A 340 21.94 -39.05 -25.13
C ARG A 340 21.34 -40.14 -24.21
N LEU A 341 20.03 -40.05 -23.92
CA LEU A 341 18.96 -40.97 -24.39
C LEU A 341 17.61 -40.72 -23.68
N GLN A 342 16.62 -40.32 -24.49
CA GLN A 342 15.20 -40.74 -24.56
C GLN A 342 14.31 -40.84 -23.30
N ASN A 343 13.15 -40.17 -23.43
CA ASN A 343 11.86 -40.42 -22.74
C ASN A 343 11.55 -41.91 -22.52
N PRO A 344 10.72 -42.20 -21.50
CA PRO A 344 9.56 -43.04 -21.75
C PRO A 344 8.22 -42.45 -21.27
N ARG A 345 7.19 -42.75 -22.07
CA ARG A 345 5.77 -42.49 -21.91
C ARG A 345 5.13 -43.28 -20.77
N LYS A 346 4.01 -42.74 -20.28
CA LYS A 346 2.96 -43.36 -19.44
C LYS A 346 2.59 -44.80 -19.85
N LYS A 347 2.27 -45.64 -18.87
CA LYS A 347 1.42 -46.84 -19.02
C LYS A 347 0.20 -46.75 -18.11
N ASN A 348 -0.97 -46.84 -18.74
CA ASN A 348 -2.28 -47.10 -18.14
C ASN A 348 -2.37 -48.53 -17.59
N LYS A 349 -3.25 -48.73 -16.59
CA LYS A 349 -4.32 -49.73 -16.59
C LYS A 349 -5.27 -49.46 -15.41
N GLY A 350 -6.57 -49.37 -15.68
CA GLY A 350 -7.62 -49.17 -14.67
C GLY A 350 -8.46 -50.42 -14.42
N THR A 351 -9.45 -50.30 -13.52
CA THR A 351 -10.73 -51.05 -13.51
C THR A 351 -11.72 -50.44 -12.48
N ARG A 352 -12.83 -49.90 -13.01
CA ARG A 352 -14.26 -49.91 -12.57
C ARG A 352 -14.66 -50.39 -11.15
N ALA A 353 -15.41 -49.56 -10.40
CA ALA A 353 -16.80 -49.79 -9.90
C ALA A 353 -17.29 -48.62 -8.99
N GLN A 354 -18.61 -48.50 -8.83
CA GLN A 354 -19.42 -47.35 -8.40
C GLN A 354 -19.61 -47.20 -6.87
N ILE A 355 -20.04 -46.00 -6.43
CA ILE A 355 -21.00 -45.62 -5.34
C ILE A 355 -20.48 -44.43 -4.49
N GLU A 356 -21.28 -43.36 -4.43
CA GLU A 356 -21.23 -42.19 -3.52
C GLU A 356 -22.13 -42.43 -2.26
N PRO A 357 -22.13 -41.63 -1.17
CA PRO A 357 -21.25 -40.51 -0.77
C PRO A 357 -20.80 -40.53 0.73
N GLU A 358 -20.09 -39.47 1.13
CA GLU A 358 -19.84 -38.93 2.50
C GLU A 358 -18.74 -39.57 3.40
N SER A 359 -17.66 -38.81 3.62
CA SER A 359 -17.18 -38.32 4.93
C SER A 359 -15.72 -37.86 4.88
N ASP A 360 -15.41 -36.86 5.70
CA ASP A 360 -14.13 -36.17 5.87
C ASP A 360 -12.90 -37.09 5.93
N ASN A 361 -11.80 -36.67 5.29
CA ASN A 361 -10.55 -36.34 5.99
C ASN A 361 -9.50 -35.73 5.05
N GLU A 362 -8.61 -35.02 5.72
CA GLU A 362 -7.51 -34.15 5.35
C GLU A 362 -6.48 -34.68 4.32
N ASP A 363 -5.84 -33.67 3.73
CA ASP A 363 -4.46 -33.59 3.23
C ASP A 363 -4.10 -33.94 1.78
N ASP A 364 -3.25 -33.04 1.27
CA ASP A 364 -2.42 -33.05 0.06
C ASP A 364 -3.14 -32.93 -1.29
N ASP A 365 -3.00 -31.75 -1.93
CA ASP A 365 -2.37 -31.72 -3.25
C ASP A 365 -1.96 -30.29 -3.66
N GLU A 366 -0.65 -30.09 -3.56
CA GLU A 366 0.25 -29.49 -4.54
C GLU A 366 -0.02 -28.05 -5.02
N ASP A 367 0.96 -27.18 -4.74
CA ASP A 367 1.24 -25.94 -5.45
C ASP A 367 1.20 -26.16 -6.97
N VAL A 368 0.02 -26.04 -7.57
CA VAL A 368 -0.10 -25.81 -9.00
C VAL A 368 0.48 -24.42 -9.21
N GLU A 369 1.66 -24.36 -9.83
CA GLU A 369 2.23 -23.11 -10.35
C GLU A 369 1.14 -22.41 -11.16
N ASP A 370 0.54 -21.37 -10.57
CA ASP A 370 -0.44 -20.49 -11.21
C ASP A 370 0.29 -19.76 -12.34
N ASP A 371 0.29 -20.39 -13.52
CA ASP A 371 0.64 -19.77 -14.79
C ASP A 371 -0.25 -18.54 -14.94
N GLY A 372 0.29 -17.39 -14.54
CA GLY A 372 -0.49 -16.18 -14.21
C GLY A 372 -1.52 -15.74 -15.26
N PRO A 373 -2.51 -14.92 -14.86
CA PRO A 373 -3.71 -14.69 -15.66
C PRO A 373 -3.39 -14.06 -17.03
N CYS A 374 -3.88 -14.71 -18.10
CA CYS A 374 -3.79 -14.21 -19.47
C CYS A 374 -4.31 -12.76 -19.58
N ALA A 375 -3.49 -11.87 -20.15
CA ALA A 375 -3.70 -10.42 -20.16
C ALA A 375 -4.67 -9.91 -21.24
N ALA A 376 -5.35 -10.80 -21.97
CA ALA A 376 -6.36 -10.41 -22.96
C ALA A 376 -7.58 -9.78 -22.26
N GLY A 377 -8.05 -8.63 -22.77
CA GLY A 377 -9.23 -7.95 -22.22
C GLY A 377 -10.51 -8.78 -22.28
N GLN A 378 -10.57 -9.77 -23.18
CA GLN A 378 -11.63 -10.77 -23.27
C GLN A 378 -11.06 -12.19 -23.30
N CYS A 379 -10.40 -12.61 -22.21
CA CYS A 379 -9.85 -13.96 -22.10
C CYS A 379 -10.96 -15.02 -22.20
N LYS A 380 -10.81 -15.95 -23.15
CA LYS A 380 -11.80 -17.02 -23.40
C LYS A 380 -11.62 -18.26 -22.52
N ARG A 381 -10.60 -18.28 -21.67
CA ARG A 381 -10.24 -19.40 -20.77
C ARG A 381 -10.34 -20.76 -21.49
N PRO A 382 -9.47 -21.01 -22.48
CA PRO A 382 -9.53 -22.25 -23.23
C PRO A 382 -9.13 -23.43 -22.31
N ASP A 383 -10.10 -24.22 -21.89
CA ASP A 383 -9.86 -25.43 -21.09
C ASP A 383 -9.50 -26.60 -22.01
N GLY A 384 -8.22 -26.94 -22.05
CA GLY A 384 -7.70 -28.08 -22.80
C GLY A 384 -6.23 -28.33 -22.48
N ASN A 385 -5.83 -29.60 -22.47
CA ASN A 385 -4.52 -30.10 -21.99
C ASN A 385 -3.26 -29.54 -22.67
N LYS A 386 -3.36 -28.54 -23.56
CA LYS A 386 -2.24 -27.77 -24.14
C LYS A 386 -2.72 -26.37 -24.54
N VAL A 387 -2.58 -25.39 -23.65
CA VAL A 387 -2.80 -23.99 -23.99
C VAL A 387 -1.47 -23.40 -24.47
N GLU A 388 -1.40 -22.96 -25.72
CA GLU A 388 -0.20 -22.33 -26.27
C GLU A 388 -0.15 -20.83 -25.92
N TRP A 389 0.98 -20.41 -25.37
CA TRP A 389 1.20 -19.07 -24.83
C TRP A 389 2.12 -18.25 -25.73
N VAL A 390 1.89 -16.94 -25.75
CA VAL A 390 2.75 -15.97 -26.41
C VAL A 390 3.00 -14.78 -25.49
N TYR A 391 4.25 -14.31 -25.52
CA TYR A 391 4.69 -13.14 -24.80
C TYR A 391 4.77 -11.95 -25.76
N CYS A 392 4.19 -10.81 -25.36
CA CYS A 392 4.30 -9.57 -26.13
C CYS A 392 5.50 -8.75 -25.67
N GLU A 393 6.47 -8.53 -26.55
CA GLU A 393 7.70 -7.79 -26.24
C GLU A 393 7.47 -6.30 -25.90
N ARG A 394 6.33 -5.74 -26.31
CA ARG A 394 6.03 -4.31 -26.10
C ARG A 394 5.30 -4.01 -24.79
N CYS A 395 4.28 -4.79 -24.44
CA CYS A 395 3.55 -4.58 -23.18
C CYS A 395 4.03 -5.49 -22.05
N ALA A 396 4.96 -6.40 -22.32
CA ALA A 396 5.53 -7.35 -21.38
C ALA A 396 4.48 -8.21 -20.66
N LYS A 397 3.45 -8.67 -21.39
CA LYS A 397 2.37 -9.49 -20.86
C LYS A 397 2.23 -10.80 -21.62
N TRP A 398 1.78 -11.82 -20.91
CA TRP A 398 1.46 -13.14 -21.44
C TRP A 398 0.01 -13.23 -21.89
N TYR A 399 -0.18 -13.85 -23.04
CA TYR A 399 -1.49 -14.08 -23.62
C TYR A 399 -1.58 -15.52 -24.11
N HIS A 400 -2.77 -16.11 -24.04
CA HIS A 400 -3.05 -17.30 -24.84
C HIS A 400 -3.05 -16.88 -26.31
N MET A 401 -2.37 -17.64 -27.17
CA MET A 401 -2.36 -17.40 -28.62
C MET A 401 -3.79 -17.34 -29.18
N PHE A 402 -4.67 -18.20 -28.67
CA PHE A 402 -6.10 -18.21 -29.00
C PHE A 402 -6.81 -16.90 -28.59
N CYS A 403 -6.49 -16.32 -27.44
CA CYS A 403 -7.09 -15.07 -26.97
C CYS A 403 -6.67 -13.83 -27.78
N LEU A 404 -5.56 -13.93 -28.53
CA LEU A 404 -5.13 -12.91 -29.49
C LEU A 404 -5.50 -13.25 -30.94
N ASN A 405 -6.16 -14.40 -31.16
CA ASN A 405 -6.53 -14.91 -32.48
C ASN A 405 -5.32 -15.08 -33.43
N VAL A 406 -4.14 -15.38 -32.87
CA VAL A 406 -2.89 -15.57 -33.62
C VAL A 406 -2.61 -17.05 -33.82
N ASN A 407 -2.11 -17.42 -35.00
CA ASN A 407 -1.80 -18.80 -35.32
C ASN A 407 -0.43 -19.17 -34.70
N PRO A 408 -0.33 -20.30 -33.97
CA PRO A 408 0.92 -20.74 -33.35
C PRO A 408 2.10 -20.97 -34.30
N LYS A 409 1.84 -21.12 -35.61
CA LYS A 409 2.89 -21.23 -36.62
C LYS A 409 3.51 -19.87 -36.96
N ASP A 410 2.72 -18.81 -36.98
CA ASP A 410 3.17 -17.47 -37.36
C ASP A 410 4.02 -16.81 -36.26
N VAL A 411 3.80 -17.20 -35.01
CA VAL A 411 4.55 -16.69 -33.85
C VAL A 411 5.81 -17.51 -33.57
N ARG A 412 5.84 -18.80 -33.91
CA ARG A 412 6.99 -19.67 -33.59
C ARG A 412 8.27 -19.24 -34.31
N ASP A 413 8.09 -18.58 -35.45
CA ASP A 413 9.17 -18.07 -36.30
C ASP A 413 9.43 -16.56 -36.10
N ASP A 414 8.65 -15.89 -35.24
CA ASP A 414 8.81 -14.46 -34.89
C ASP A 414 9.21 -14.30 -33.41
N PRO A 415 10.50 -14.06 -33.11
CA PRO A 415 10.97 -13.86 -31.75
C PRO A 415 10.55 -12.52 -31.13
N ASP A 416 10.01 -11.58 -31.92
CA ASP A 416 9.70 -10.21 -31.50
C ASP A 416 8.18 -9.93 -31.53
N PHE A 417 7.36 -10.91 -31.15
CA PHE A 417 5.91 -10.81 -31.23
C PHE A 417 5.34 -9.58 -30.48
N VAL A 418 4.50 -8.81 -31.18
CA VAL A 418 3.77 -7.65 -30.62
C VAL A 418 2.26 -7.89 -30.70
N CYS A 419 1.55 -7.79 -29.58
CA CYS A 419 0.10 -8.03 -29.54
C CYS A 419 -0.69 -6.95 -30.29
N SER A 420 -1.91 -7.30 -30.75
CA SER A 420 -2.75 -6.43 -31.58
C SER A 420 -3.04 -5.05 -30.94
N ASN A 421 -3.22 -4.99 -29.61
CA ASN A 421 -3.38 -3.70 -28.93
C ASN A 421 -2.15 -2.81 -29.06
N CYS A 422 -0.96 -3.41 -28.96
CA CYS A 422 0.32 -2.72 -29.09
C CYS A 422 0.68 -2.36 -30.55
N GLN A 423 0.11 -3.08 -31.51
CA GLN A 423 0.19 -2.75 -32.93
C GLN A 423 -0.74 -1.58 -33.29
N ILE A 424 -1.99 -1.57 -32.79
CA ILE A 424 -2.97 -0.49 -33.03
C ILE A 424 -2.50 0.85 -32.47
N ILE A 425 -1.97 0.87 -31.23
CA ILE A 425 -1.46 2.09 -30.57
C ILE A 425 -0.37 2.77 -31.41
N HIS A 426 0.36 2.01 -32.22
CA HIS A 426 1.51 2.50 -32.98
C HIS A 426 1.21 2.80 -34.46
N ALA A 427 0.05 2.37 -34.96
CA ALA A 427 -0.44 2.76 -36.28
C ALA A 427 -1.23 4.08 -36.24
N ALA A 428 -1.59 4.56 -35.04
CA ALA A 428 -2.27 5.83 -34.79
C ALA A 428 -1.32 6.97 -34.35
N SER A 429 0.00 6.72 -34.41
CA SER A 429 1.10 7.69 -34.27
C SER A 429 1.79 7.82 -35.62
#